data_AF-A0A7C2VWD0-F1
#
_entry.id   AF-A0A7C2VWD0-F1
#
_cell.length_a   1.000
_cell.length_b   1.000
_cell.length_c   1.000
_cell.angle_alpha   90.00
_cell.angle_beta   90.00
_cell.angle_gamma   90.00
#
_symmetry.space_group_name_H-M   'P 1'
#
loop_
_entity.id
_entity.type
_entity.pdbx_description
1 polymer ?
#
loop_
_entity_poly.entity_id
_entity_poly.type
_entity_poly.pdbx_seq_one_letter_code
_entity_poly.pdbx_strand_id
1 'polypeptide(L)'
;MSGKGVIMKHGGKDRRGFTIVEVMAVVIIIGLLAAIVVKNFVGQVDKAKVKTTQASLKSLDDLIMQFKMDTGRYPTEDEGLLALMEQPADVQEWPEGGYIKSRNLPKDAWGNEFLYVRYAEDAP
;
A
#
# COMPACT_ATOMS: atom_id res chain seq x y z
N MET A 1 -62.83 20.56 58.05
CA MET A 1 -61.49 20.92 57.53
C MET A 1 -61.34 20.29 56.16
N SER A 2 -60.79 21.07 55.21
CA SER A 2 -60.95 20.95 53.76
C SER A 2 -59.99 19.91 53.14
N GLY A 3 -60.54 18.93 52.43
CA GLY A 3 -59.76 18.02 51.58
C GLY A 3 -59.57 18.62 50.18
N LYS A 4 -58.40 19.17 49.90
CA LYS A 4 -58.03 19.66 48.57
C LYS A 4 -57.73 18.48 47.66
N GLY A 5 -58.59 18.23 46.67
CA GLY A 5 -58.33 17.29 45.58
C GLY A 5 -57.20 17.81 44.68
N VAL A 6 -56.11 17.06 44.60
CA VAL A 6 -54.99 17.31 43.69
C VAL A 6 -55.40 16.89 42.27
N ILE A 7 -55.52 17.86 41.37
CA ILE A 7 -55.73 17.65 39.94
C ILE A 7 -54.41 17.27 39.26
N MET A 8 -54.24 15.99 38.92
CA MET A 8 -53.09 15.50 38.14
C MET A 8 -53.29 15.79 36.65
N LYS A 9 -52.63 16.86 36.16
CA LYS A 9 -52.59 17.21 34.74
C LYS A 9 -51.65 16.23 34.01
N HIS A 10 -52.20 15.25 33.30
CA HIS A 10 -51.40 14.33 32.48
C HIS A 10 -50.93 15.07 31.21
N GLY A 11 -49.66 15.48 31.20
CA GLY A 11 -49.01 15.99 29.99
C GLY A 11 -48.88 14.88 28.96
N GLY A 12 -49.73 14.90 27.94
CA GLY A 12 -49.61 14.01 26.79
C GLY A 12 -48.26 14.22 26.12
N LYS A 13 -47.41 13.19 26.11
CA LYS A 13 -46.19 13.20 25.30
C LYS A 13 -46.63 13.07 23.85
N ASP A 14 -46.50 14.14 23.07
CA ASP A 14 -46.71 14.13 21.63
C ASP A 14 -45.77 13.11 20.98
N ARG A 15 -46.34 11.95 20.63
CA ARG A 15 -45.68 10.93 19.81
C ARG A 15 -45.68 11.43 18.37
N ARG A 16 -44.73 12.30 18.03
CA ARG A 16 -44.47 12.70 16.64
C ARG A 16 -43.90 11.48 15.91
N GLY A 17 -44.72 10.87 15.04
CA GLY A 17 -44.31 9.82 14.12
C GLY A 17 -43.60 10.42 12.89
N PHE A 18 -42.72 9.65 12.27
CA PHE A 18 -42.07 10.00 11.02
C PHE A 18 -43.10 10.17 9.89
N THR A 19 -42.90 11.18 9.05
CA THR A 19 -43.73 11.38 7.86
C THR A 19 -43.20 10.56 6.69
N ILE A 20 -44.08 10.15 5.78
CA ILE A 20 -43.68 9.45 4.55
C ILE A 20 -42.73 10.33 3.71
N VAL A 21 -42.95 11.64 3.71
CA VAL A 21 -42.12 12.63 2.99
C VAL A 21 -40.66 12.60 3.48
N GLU A 22 -40.46 12.45 4.79
CA GLU A 22 -39.12 12.39 5.39
C GLU A 22 -38.36 11.13 4.95
N VAL A 23 -39.04 9.97 4.90
CA VAL A 23 -38.45 8.73 4.40
C VAL A 23 -38.15 8.82 2.90
N MET A 24 -39.05 9.42 2.12
CA MET A 24 -38.84 9.63 0.68
C MET A 24 -37.62 10.51 0.40
N ALA A 25 -37.46 11.61 1.14
CA ALA A 25 -36.29 12.49 1.00
C ALA A 25 -34.98 11.73 1.26
N VAL A 26 -34.94 10.86 2.28
CA VAL A 26 -33.76 10.05 2.60
C VAL A 26 -33.43 9.05 1.49
N VAL A 27 -34.42 8.34 0.95
CA VAL A 27 -34.18 7.37 -0.14
C VAL A 27 -33.69 8.07 -1.41
N ILE A 28 -34.21 9.26 -1.71
CA ILE A 28 -33.73 10.07 -2.84
C ILE A 28 -32.27 10.47 -2.62
N ILE A 29 -31.91 10.98 -1.44
CA ILE A 29 -30.52 11.37 -1.13
C ILE A 29 -29.59 10.15 -1.24
N ILE A 30 -29.98 8.99 -0.69
CA ILE A 30 -29.20 7.76 -0.80
C ILE A 30 -29.03 7.33 -2.27
N GLY A 31 -30.10 7.39 -3.07
CA GLY A 31 -30.04 7.06 -4.51
C GLY A 31 -29.10 7.98 -5.29
N LEU A 32 -29.12 9.28 -4.99
CA LEU A 32 -28.22 10.26 -5.60
C LEU A 32 -26.75 10.03 -5.19
N LEU A 33 -26.48 9.75 -3.92
CA LEU A 33 -25.13 9.45 -3.43
C LEU A 33 -24.59 8.14 -4.00
N ALA A 34 -25.41 7.08 -4.03
CA ALA A 34 -25.04 5.79 -4.59
C ALA A 34 -24.65 5.86 -6.08
N ALA A 35 -25.28 6.76 -6.85
CA ALA A 35 -24.94 6.99 -8.26
C ALA A 35 -23.54 7.58 -8.47
N ILE A 36 -22.94 8.24 -7.48
CA ILE A 36 -21.66 8.96 -7.59
C ILE A 36 -20.47 8.11 -7.11
N VAL A 37 -20.69 7.17 -6.19
CA VAL A 37 -19.63 6.43 -5.47
C VAL A 37 -18.79 5.49 -6.37
N VAL A 38 -19.23 5.19 -7.60
CA VAL A 38 -18.58 4.15 -8.44
C VAL A 38 -17.35 4.65 -9.20
N LYS A 39 -17.10 5.96 -9.30
CA LYS A 39 -16.02 6.45 -10.16
C LYS A 39 -14.64 6.38 -9.49
N ASN A 40 -13.86 5.40 -9.96
CA ASN A 40 -12.40 5.45 -10.18
C ASN A 40 -11.47 4.72 -9.18
N PHE A 41 -11.73 3.45 -8.90
CA PHE A 41 -10.69 2.54 -8.36
C PHE A 41 -9.94 1.76 -9.45
N VAL A 42 -10.56 1.60 -10.61
CA VAL A 42 -10.00 0.87 -11.76
C VAL A 42 -8.86 1.69 -12.38
N GLY A 43 -7.64 1.14 -12.40
CA GLY A 43 -6.43 1.79 -12.91
C GLY A 43 -5.56 2.52 -11.88
N GLN A 44 -6.09 2.88 -10.71
CA GLN A 44 -5.25 3.43 -9.63
C GLN A 44 -4.39 2.33 -8.98
N VAL A 45 -4.94 1.12 -8.88
CA VAL A 45 -4.19 -0.06 -8.44
C VAL A 45 -3.05 -0.37 -9.39
N ASP A 46 -3.27 -0.35 -10.71
CA ASP A 46 -2.22 -0.64 -11.69
C ASP A 46 -1.11 0.40 -11.68
N LYS A 47 -1.47 1.69 -11.59
CA LYS A 47 -0.48 2.78 -11.41
C LYS A 47 0.32 2.61 -10.12
N ALA A 48 -0.33 2.20 -9.04
CA ALA A 48 0.35 1.93 -7.77
C ALA A 48 1.32 0.74 -7.91
N LYS A 49 0.93 -0.34 -8.59
CA LYS A 49 1.80 -1.49 -8.87
C LYS A 49 3.06 -1.09 -9.64
N VAL A 50 2.91 -0.31 -10.71
CA VAL A 50 4.04 0.22 -11.49
C VAL A 50 4.95 1.07 -10.61
N LYS A 51 4.39 2.00 -9.84
CA LYS A 51 5.17 2.89 -8.97
C LYS A 51 5.93 2.13 -7.89
N THR A 52 5.30 1.14 -7.25
CA THR A 52 5.95 0.29 -6.25
C THR A 52 7.11 -0.49 -6.88
N THR A 53 6.90 -1.07 -8.06
CA THR A 53 7.94 -1.81 -8.78
C THR A 53 9.12 -0.91 -9.16
N GLN A 54 8.86 0.32 -9.63
CA GLN A 54 9.90 1.30 -9.90
C GLN A 54 10.71 1.69 -8.66
N ALA A 55 10.05 1.85 -7.51
CA ALA A 55 10.73 2.13 -6.26
C ALA A 55 11.63 0.96 -5.82
N SER A 56 11.15 -0.28 -5.96
CA SER A 56 11.95 -1.47 -5.69
C SER A 56 13.16 -1.59 -6.63
N LEU A 57 12.99 -1.34 -7.94
CA LEU A 57 14.08 -1.30 -8.90
C LEU A 57 15.13 -0.26 -8.53
N LYS A 58 14.71 0.96 -8.20
CA LYS A 58 15.63 2.01 -7.76
C LYS A 58 16.38 1.61 -6.49
N SER A 59 15.69 1.01 -5.52
CA SER A 59 16.35 0.54 -4.30
C SER A 59 17.37 -0.55 -4.59
N LEU A 60 17.08 -1.48 -5.50
CA LEU A 60 18.04 -2.51 -5.90
C LEU A 60 19.25 -1.90 -6.62
N ASP A 61 19.03 -0.96 -7.53
CA ASP A 61 20.10 -0.24 -8.23
C ASP A 61 21.02 0.50 -7.25
N ASP A 62 20.45 1.23 -6.28
CA ASP A 62 21.23 1.93 -5.26
C ASP A 62 22.10 0.94 -4.43
N LEU A 63 21.59 -0.26 -4.13
CA LEU A 63 22.36 -1.30 -3.41
C LEU A 63 23.45 -1.96 -4.28
N ILE A 64 23.18 -2.18 -5.57
CA ILE A 64 24.17 -2.68 -6.53
C ILE A 64 25.30 -1.67 -6.71
N MET A 65 24.97 -0.38 -6.77
CA MET A 65 25.97 0.69 -6.79
C MET A 65 26.81 0.69 -5.52
N GLN A 66 26.17 0.49 -4.35
CA GLN A 66 26.90 0.38 -3.09
C GLN A 66 27.85 -0.81 -3.06
N PHE A 67 27.37 -1.98 -3.49
CA PHE A 67 28.21 -3.17 -3.67
C PHE A 67 29.43 -2.86 -4.56
N LYS A 68 29.23 -2.16 -5.68
CA LYS A 68 30.34 -1.76 -6.56
C LYS A 68 31.31 -0.78 -5.89
N MET A 69 30.81 0.16 -5.10
CA MET A 69 31.67 1.11 -4.41
C MET A 69 32.56 0.41 -3.37
N ASP A 70 32.04 -0.58 -2.67
CA ASP A 70 32.76 -1.29 -1.60
C ASP A 70 33.69 -2.37 -2.18
N THR A 71 33.25 -3.10 -3.20
CA THR A 71 33.98 -4.26 -3.75
C THR A 71 34.81 -3.93 -5.01
N GLY A 72 34.58 -2.77 -5.61
CA GLY A 72 35.19 -2.35 -6.87
C GLY A 72 34.59 -2.97 -8.13
N ARG A 73 33.60 -3.87 -8.03
CA ARG A 73 32.97 -4.55 -9.18
C ARG A 73 31.47 -4.66 -9.03
N TYR A 74 30.76 -4.88 -10.14
CA TYR A 74 29.37 -5.31 -10.08
C TYR A 74 29.27 -6.80 -9.75
N PRO A 75 28.12 -7.27 -9.22
CA PRO A 75 27.81 -8.70 -9.13
C PRO A 75 27.96 -9.38 -10.50
N THR A 76 28.37 -10.64 -10.51
CA THR A 76 28.37 -11.46 -11.73
C THR A 76 26.95 -11.95 -12.05
N GLU A 77 26.74 -12.50 -13.23
CA GLU A 77 25.42 -13.07 -13.58
C GLU A 77 25.10 -14.33 -12.75
N ASP A 78 26.12 -15.11 -12.40
CA ASP A 78 25.98 -16.30 -11.54
C ASP A 78 25.64 -15.94 -10.09
N GLU A 79 26.19 -14.83 -9.60
CA GLU A 79 25.87 -14.29 -8.28
C GLU A 79 24.50 -13.59 -8.24
N GLY A 80 24.19 -12.84 -9.29
CA GLY A 80 22.95 -12.08 -9.42
C GLY A 80 22.68 -11.15 -8.24
N LEU A 81 21.40 -11.02 -7.87
CA LEU A 81 20.98 -10.22 -6.72
C LEU A 81 21.30 -10.88 -5.37
N LEU A 82 21.65 -12.18 -5.35
CA LEU A 82 22.00 -12.87 -4.12
C LEU A 82 23.31 -12.37 -3.53
N ALA A 83 24.22 -11.85 -4.36
CA ALA A 83 25.38 -11.11 -3.88
C ALA A 83 24.99 -10.01 -2.89
N LEU A 84 23.84 -9.34 -3.04
CA LEU A 84 23.45 -8.27 -2.10
C LEU A 84 23.06 -8.79 -0.71
N MET A 85 22.85 -10.09 -0.55
CA MET A 85 22.46 -10.73 0.70
C MET A 85 23.60 -11.55 1.31
N GLU A 86 24.32 -12.28 0.47
CA GLU A 86 25.36 -13.22 0.87
C GLU A 86 26.71 -12.78 0.31
N GLN A 87 27.72 -12.77 1.18
CA GLN A 87 29.08 -12.38 0.81
C GLN A 87 29.63 -13.31 -0.29
N PRO A 88 30.03 -12.77 -1.46
CA PRO A 88 30.71 -13.56 -2.48
C PRO A 88 32.08 -14.05 -2.00
N ALA A 89 32.50 -15.23 -2.46
CA ALA A 89 33.74 -15.87 -2.00
C ALA A 89 35.02 -15.07 -2.29
N ASP A 90 34.99 -14.18 -3.28
CA ASP A 90 36.10 -13.34 -3.71
C ASP A 90 36.16 -11.97 -3.02
N VAL A 91 35.14 -11.60 -2.23
CA VAL A 91 35.06 -10.29 -1.56
C VAL A 91 35.46 -10.44 -0.09
N GLN A 92 36.55 -9.80 0.33
CA GLN A 92 37.02 -9.84 1.73
C GLN A 92 36.40 -8.76 2.63
N GLU A 93 36.22 -7.54 2.11
CA GLU A 93 35.63 -6.41 2.84
C GLU A 93 34.12 -6.36 2.55
N TRP A 94 33.34 -7.01 3.42
CA TRP A 94 31.87 -7.09 3.32
C TRP A 94 31.19 -6.41 4.49
N PRO A 95 30.13 -5.61 4.29
CA PRO A 95 29.38 -5.01 5.40
C PRO A 95 28.71 -6.09 6.25
N GLU A 96 28.85 -5.97 7.58
CA GLU A 96 28.17 -6.88 8.52
C GLU A 96 26.66 -6.85 8.30
N GLY A 97 26.08 -8.01 7.93
CA GLY A 97 24.65 -8.15 7.63
C GLY A 97 24.24 -7.94 6.17
N GLY A 98 25.20 -7.69 5.26
CA GLY A 98 24.94 -7.52 3.83
C GLY A 98 24.28 -6.20 3.45
N TYR A 99 23.96 -6.05 2.15
CA TYR A 99 23.36 -4.83 1.60
C TYR A 99 21.84 -4.79 1.80
N ILE A 100 21.18 -5.95 1.83
CA ILE A 100 19.74 -6.05 2.03
C ILE A 100 19.43 -6.42 3.48
N LYS A 101 18.76 -5.53 4.19
CA LYS A 101 18.28 -5.78 5.57
C LYS A 101 17.15 -6.80 5.66
N SER A 102 16.47 -7.06 4.54
CA SER A 102 15.36 -8.00 4.46
C SER A 102 15.87 -9.42 4.23
N ARG A 103 15.20 -10.40 4.84
CA ARG A 103 15.60 -11.82 4.70
C ARG A 103 15.37 -12.40 3.30
N ASN A 104 14.63 -11.70 2.44
CA ASN A 104 14.31 -12.11 1.08
C ASN A 104 14.55 -10.95 0.12
N LEU A 105 14.85 -11.26 -1.13
CA LEU A 105 14.86 -10.28 -2.21
C LEU A 105 13.46 -9.66 -2.39
N PRO A 106 13.38 -8.35 -2.67
CA PRO A 106 12.11 -7.71 -2.99
C PRO A 106 11.54 -8.34 -4.28
N LYS A 107 10.21 -8.44 -4.33
CA LYS A 107 9.45 -8.86 -5.51
C LYS A 107 8.77 -7.65 -6.13
N ASP A 108 8.44 -7.74 -7.41
CA ASP A 108 7.62 -6.74 -8.07
C ASP A 108 6.18 -6.74 -7.50
N ALA A 109 5.37 -5.76 -7.90
CA ALA A 109 4.00 -5.64 -7.41
C ALA A 109 3.02 -6.70 -8.00
N TRP A 110 3.51 -7.60 -8.84
CA TRP A 110 2.80 -8.77 -9.36
C TRP A 110 3.28 -10.09 -8.73
N GLY A 111 4.32 -10.05 -7.89
CA GLY A 111 4.89 -11.20 -7.20
C GLY A 111 6.02 -11.90 -7.96
N ASN A 112 6.52 -11.32 -9.05
CA ASN A 112 7.66 -11.84 -9.78
C ASN A 112 8.99 -11.40 -9.15
N GLU A 113 10.02 -12.19 -9.39
CA GLU A 113 11.38 -11.92 -8.94
C GLU A 113 12.11 -11.00 -9.94
N PHE A 114 12.98 -10.13 -9.43
CA PHE A 114 13.83 -9.30 -10.27
C PHE A 114 14.97 -10.14 -10.83
N LEU A 115 15.23 -9.99 -12.13
CA LEU A 115 16.36 -10.61 -12.80
C LEU A 115 17.48 -9.60 -12.92
N TYR A 116 18.68 -10.01 -12.50
CA TYR A 116 19.90 -9.26 -12.73
C TYR A 116 20.54 -9.77 -14.03
N VAL A 117 20.77 -8.87 -14.97
CA VAL A 117 21.48 -9.15 -16.22
C VAL A 117 22.54 -8.09 -16.38
N ARG A 118 23.78 -8.52 -16.63
CA ARG A 118 24.89 -7.59 -16.85
C ARG A 118 25.14 -7.52 -18.34
N TYR A 119 24.70 -6.43 -18.96
CA TYR A 119 25.12 -6.14 -20.33
C TYR A 119 26.63 -5.89 -20.33
N ALA A 120 27.35 -6.65 -21.14
CA ALA A 120 28.73 -6.35 -21.47
C ALA A 120 28.76 -4.94 -22.10
N GLU A 121 29.63 -4.06 -21.60
CA GLU A 121 29.76 -2.67 -22.07
C GLU A 121 30.23 -2.59 -23.54
N ASP A 122 30.54 -3.74 -24.13
CA ASP A 122 31.15 -3.99 -25.43
C ASP A 122 30.25 -4.79 -26.40
N ALA A 123 28.92 -4.71 -26.26
CA ALA A 123 28.02 -5.16 -27.32
C ALA A 123 28.20 -4.27 -28.59
N PRO A 124 28.42 -4.85 -29.79
CA PRO A 124 28.74 -4.11 -31.01
C PRO A 124 27.64 -3.18 -31.52
#